data_AF-A0A0A1T6J9-F1
#
_entry.id   AF-A0A0A1T6J9-F1
#
_cell.length_a   1.000
_cell.length_b   1.000
_cell.length_c   1.000
_cell.angle_alpha   90.00
_cell.angle_beta   90.00
_cell.angle_gamma   90.00
#
_symmetry.space_group_name_H-M   'P 1'
#
loop_
_entity.id
_entity.type
_entity.pdbx_description
1 polymer ?
#
loop_
_entity_poly.entity_id
_entity_poly.type
_entity_poly.pdbx_seq_one_letter_code
_entity_poly.pdbx_strand_id
1 'polypeptide(L)'
;MKFYLAAIPLLAGAVSARFFGRLDVYIRDGACNSAMIQPVDDQIHGPMQCGISEYCVNNGEGNIASVHFKCSADGPNDSDIFVYPHDTLKFCRRGFCSCMTTIYSQEHEGIVSFDFNDDHAWSC
;
A
#
# COMPACT_ATOMS: atom_id res chain seq x y z
N MET A 1 -52.64 -8.42 16.66
CA MET A 1 -51.19 -8.59 16.91
C MET A 1 -50.46 -7.60 16.02
N LYS A 2 -49.71 -6.65 16.60
CA LYS A 2 -48.94 -5.65 15.85
C LYS A 2 -47.51 -6.18 15.67
N PHE A 3 -47.10 -6.39 14.42
CA PHE A 3 -45.72 -6.71 14.08
C PHE A 3 -44.89 -5.43 14.13
N TYR A 4 -43.90 -5.37 15.03
CA TYR A 4 -42.85 -4.38 14.97
C TYR A 4 -41.67 -5.00 14.21
N LEU A 5 -41.71 -4.87 12.88
CA LEU A 5 -40.51 -4.99 12.06
C LEU A 5 -39.65 -3.77 12.34
N ALA A 6 -38.75 -3.87 13.32
CA ALA A 6 -37.67 -2.92 13.47
C ALA A 6 -36.72 -3.10 12.28
N ALA A 7 -36.89 -2.27 11.25
CA ALA A 7 -35.89 -2.10 10.21
C ALA A 7 -34.66 -1.50 10.89
N ILE A 8 -33.62 -2.31 11.09
CA ILE A 8 -32.29 -1.83 11.45
C ILE A 8 -31.72 -1.24 10.16
N PRO A 9 -31.54 0.09 10.04
CA PRO A 9 -30.76 0.62 8.93
C PRO A 9 -29.33 0.11 9.11
N LEU A 10 -28.93 -0.81 8.24
CA LEU A 10 -27.53 -1.10 7.97
C LEU A 10 -26.89 0.21 7.52
N LEU A 11 -26.33 0.95 8.48
CA LEU A 11 -25.30 1.95 8.21
C LEU A 11 -24.08 1.18 7.71
N ALA A 12 -24.13 0.76 6.44
CA ALA A 12 -22.92 0.50 5.67
C ALA A 12 -22.27 1.87 5.47
N GLY A 13 -21.58 2.34 6.51
CA GLY A 13 -20.65 3.45 6.36
C GLY A 13 -19.65 3.02 5.30
N ALA A 14 -19.58 3.78 4.21
CA ALA A 14 -18.44 3.70 3.31
C ALA A 14 -17.21 3.98 4.19
N VAL A 15 -16.53 2.92 4.63
CA VAL A 15 -15.19 3.05 5.19
C VAL A 15 -14.36 3.44 3.99
N SER A 16 -14.15 4.75 3.81
CA SER A 16 -13.17 5.23 2.84
C SER A 16 -11.82 4.62 3.21
N ALA A 17 -11.07 4.20 2.22
CA ALA A 17 -9.69 3.78 2.41
C ALA A 17 -8.93 4.85 3.23
N ARG A 18 -8.42 4.46 4.39
CA ARG A 18 -7.62 5.31 5.28
C ARG A 18 -6.19 5.41 4.79
N PHE A 19 -5.70 4.33 4.17
CA PHE A 19 -4.36 4.25 3.62
C PHE A 19 -4.45 3.84 2.16
N PHE A 20 -3.92 4.68 1.28
CA PHE A 20 -3.91 4.43 -0.16
C PHE A 20 -2.71 5.10 -0.82
N GLY A 21 -2.43 4.75 -2.08
CA GLY A 21 -1.34 5.38 -2.81
C GLY A 21 -0.93 4.62 -4.06
N ARG A 22 0.26 4.96 -4.53
CA ARG A 22 0.88 4.34 -5.70
C ARG A 22 2.28 3.85 -5.40
N LEU A 23 2.60 2.68 -5.93
CA LEU A 23 3.92 2.07 -5.98
C LEU A 23 4.39 2.07 -7.43
N ASP A 24 5.52 2.70 -7.69
CA ASP A 24 6.18 2.71 -8.99
C ASP A 24 7.46 1.88 -8.93
N VAL A 25 7.57 0.90 -9.82
CA VAL A 25 8.69 -0.03 -9.92
C VAL A 25 9.46 0.26 -11.20
N TYR A 26 10.72 0.65 -11.05
CA TYR A 26 11.60 0.96 -12.18
C TYR A 26 12.33 -0.31 -12.59
N ILE A 27 12.06 -0.77 -13.81
CA ILE A 27 12.63 -1.97 -14.42
C ILE A 27 13.72 -1.58 -15.41
N ARG A 28 14.89 -2.23 -15.29
CA ARG A 28 15.99 -2.15 -16.26
C ARG A 28 16.44 -3.57 -16.59
N ASP A 29 16.61 -3.87 -17.88
CA ASP A 29 17.04 -5.19 -18.36
C ASP A 29 16.17 -6.37 -17.84
N GLY A 30 14.86 -6.15 -17.72
CA GLY A 30 13.90 -7.16 -17.22
C GLY A 30 13.96 -7.40 -15.72
N ALA A 31 14.71 -6.57 -14.99
CA ALA A 31 14.91 -6.65 -13.55
C ALA A 31 14.48 -5.35 -12.87
N CYS A 32 13.82 -5.45 -11.72
CA CYS A 32 13.62 -4.33 -10.83
C CYS A 32 14.98 -3.73 -10.42
N ASN A 33 15.15 -2.43 -10.67
CA ASN A 33 16.33 -1.65 -10.35
C ASN A 33 16.10 -0.79 -9.10
N SER A 34 14.93 -0.18 -8.99
CA SER A 34 14.53 0.65 -7.85
C SER A 34 13.02 0.73 -7.77
N ALA A 35 12.49 1.18 -6.64
CA ALA A 35 11.08 1.46 -6.50
C ALA A 35 10.86 2.76 -5.71
N MET A 36 9.73 3.41 -5.98
CA MET A 36 9.26 4.60 -5.29
C MET A 36 7.83 4.35 -4.84
N ILE A 37 7.47 4.87 -3.68
CA ILE A 37 6.11 4.77 -3.15
C ILE A 37 5.62 6.14 -2.72
N GLN A 38 4.35 6.42 -3.01
CA GLN A 38 3.64 7.65 -2.66
C GLN A 38 2.39 7.29 -1.84
N PRO A 39 2.54 6.95 -0.55
CA PRO A 39 1.43 6.61 0.30
C PRO A 39 0.76 7.87 0.87
N VAL A 40 -0.53 7.76 1.13
CA VAL A 40 -1.37 8.73 1.81
C VAL A 40 -2.04 7.99 2.97
N ASP A 41 -1.97 8.57 4.17
CA ASP A 41 -2.68 8.09 5.36
C ASP A 41 -3.55 9.25 5.87
N ASP A 42 -4.87 9.07 5.85
CA ASP A 42 -5.84 10.09 6.26
C ASP A 42 -5.82 10.39 7.78
N GLN A 43 -5.16 9.53 8.57
CA GLN A 43 -5.01 9.69 10.02
C GLN A 43 -3.74 10.42 10.41
N ILE A 44 -2.86 10.70 9.44
CA ILE A 44 -1.60 11.40 9.66
C ILE A 44 -1.71 12.82 9.10
N HIS A 45 -1.40 13.82 9.93
CA HIS A 45 -1.36 15.21 9.47
C HIS A 45 -0.09 15.45 8.66
N GLY A 46 -0.19 15.45 7.33
CA GLY A 46 0.90 15.84 6.45
C GLY A 46 1.26 14.76 5.42
N PRO A 47 2.05 15.12 4.39
CA PRO A 47 2.46 14.18 3.35
C PRO A 47 3.45 13.17 3.91
N MET A 48 3.18 11.88 3.69
CA MET A 48 4.09 10.81 4.06
C MET A 48 5.26 10.78 3.06
N GLN A 49 6.46 11.05 3.54
CA GLN A 49 7.67 11.07 2.73
C GLN A 49 8.40 9.74 2.84
N CYS A 50 8.50 9.02 1.73
CA CYS A 50 9.23 7.76 1.63
C CYS A 50 10.48 7.95 0.79
N GLY A 51 11.60 7.37 1.23
CA GLY A 51 12.81 7.31 0.40
C GLY A 51 12.61 6.40 -0.81
N ILE A 52 13.35 6.66 -1.90
CA ILE A 52 13.48 5.68 -3.00
C ILE A 52 14.23 4.47 -2.47
N SER A 53 13.73 3.28 -2.75
CA SER A 53 14.40 2.04 -2.37
C SER A 53 15.16 1.48 -3.57
N GLU A 54 16.49 1.45 -3.46
CA GLU A 54 17.38 0.78 -4.41
C GLU A 54 17.46 -0.73 -4.13
N TYR A 55 16.91 -1.18 -2.99
CA TYR A 55 16.83 -2.60 -2.66
C TYR A 55 15.51 -3.16 -3.19
N CYS A 56 15.52 -3.55 -4.46
CA CYS A 56 14.41 -4.24 -5.10
C CYS A 56 14.87 -5.59 -5.64
N VAL A 57 14.42 -6.66 -5.00
CA VAL A 57 14.77 -8.03 -5.40
C VAL A 57 13.75 -8.52 -6.40
N ASN A 58 14.17 -9.24 -7.46
CA ASN A 58 13.28 -9.86 -8.45
C ASN A 58 12.92 -11.30 -8.07
N ASN A 59 11.66 -11.70 -8.29
CA ASN A 59 11.22 -13.05 -7.95
C ASN A 59 11.40 -14.05 -9.11
N GLY A 60 12.13 -13.67 -10.16
CA GLY A 60 12.40 -14.51 -11.33
C GLY A 60 11.34 -14.45 -12.44
N GLU A 61 10.19 -13.82 -12.21
CA GLU A 61 9.08 -13.69 -13.18
C GLU A 61 8.78 -12.23 -13.56
N GLY A 62 9.70 -11.30 -13.27
CA GLY A 62 9.47 -9.86 -13.46
C GLY A 62 8.58 -9.22 -12.39
N ASN A 63 8.14 -9.99 -11.38
CA ASN A 63 7.40 -9.47 -10.25
C ASN A 63 8.35 -9.02 -9.11
N ILE A 64 7.86 -8.10 -8.28
CA ILE A 64 8.55 -7.59 -7.10
C ILE A 64 8.78 -8.76 -6.13
N ALA A 65 10.02 -9.07 -5.74
CA ALA A 65 10.28 -10.10 -4.73
C ALA A 65 10.30 -9.55 -3.31
N SER A 66 10.82 -8.35 -3.13
CA SER A 66 10.69 -7.59 -1.88
C SER A 66 11.24 -6.19 -2.05
N VAL A 67 10.54 -5.19 -1.50
CA VAL A 67 11.06 -3.82 -1.35
C VAL A 67 10.73 -3.34 0.06
N HIS A 68 11.65 -2.61 0.69
CA HIS A 68 11.40 -1.92 1.96
C HIS A 68 11.55 -0.42 1.80
N PHE A 69 10.54 0.32 2.24
CA PHE A 69 10.53 1.77 2.32
C PHE A 69 10.48 2.22 3.77
N LYS A 70 11.34 3.17 4.12
CA LYS A 70 11.23 3.92 5.37
C LYS A 70 10.54 5.24 5.07
N CYS A 71 9.43 5.46 5.77
CA CYS A 71 8.54 6.58 5.54
C CYS A 71 8.41 7.42 6.82
N SER A 72 8.34 8.74 6.65
CA SER A 72 8.24 9.73 7.72
C SER A 72 7.16 10.75 7.37
N ALA A 73 6.33 11.12 8.33
CA ALA A 73 5.35 12.18 8.17
C ALA A 73 5.64 13.38 9.08
N ASP A 74 5.91 13.14 10.37
CA ASP A 74 6.16 14.20 11.37
C ASP A 74 7.33 13.91 12.34
N GLY A 75 8.19 12.94 12.01
CA GLY A 75 9.28 12.50 12.89
C GLY A 75 10.16 11.40 12.29
N PRO A 76 11.30 11.04 12.90
CA PRO A 76 12.22 10.06 12.33
C PRO A 76 11.58 8.66 12.28
N ASN A 77 11.27 8.20 11.06
CA ASN A 77 10.85 6.82 10.71
C ASN A 77 9.60 6.32 11.45
N ASP A 78 8.47 7.01 11.28
CA ASP A 78 7.20 6.61 11.92
C ASP A 78 6.49 5.46 11.22
N SER A 79 6.91 5.10 10.00
CA SER A 79 6.31 4.02 9.24
C SER A 79 7.28 3.26 8.34
N ASP A 80 7.04 1.96 8.20
CA ASP A 80 7.75 1.05 7.32
C ASP A 80 6.75 0.44 6.34
N ILE A 81 7.11 0.42 5.05
CA ILE A 81 6.33 -0.27 4.02
C ILE A 81 7.16 -1.39 3.43
N PHE A 82 6.63 -2.60 3.47
CA PHE A 82 7.22 -3.78 2.85
C PHE A 82 6.34 -4.20 1.68
N VAL A 83 6.90 -4.26 0.48
CA VAL A 83 6.26 -4.89 -0.66
C VAL A 83 6.83 -6.29 -0.77
N TYR A 84 5.99 -7.30 -0.90
CA TYR A 84 6.31 -8.72 -0.98
C TYR A 84 5.96 -9.28 -2.37
N PRO A 85 6.42 -10.49 -2.72
CA PRO A 85 5.96 -11.16 -3.91
C PRO A 85 4.45 -11.43 -3.86
N HIS A 86 3.83 -11.56 -5.03
CA HIS A 86 2.39 -11.76 -5.19
C HIS A 86 1.56 -10.56 -4.71
N ASP A 87 1.97 -9.37 -5.12
CA ASP A 87 1.16 -8.16 -5.03
C ASP A 87 0.70 -7.82 -3.59
N THR A 88 1.53 -8.13 -2.59
CA THR A 88 1.20 -7.86 -1.19
C THR A 88 2.05 -6.72 -0.65
N LEU A 89 1.42 -5.73 -0.04
CA LEU A 89 2.06 -4.61 0.63
C LEU A 89 1.68 -4.62 2.11
N LYS A 90 2.67 -4.51 2.98
CA LYS A 90 2.52 -4.35 4.43
C LYS A 90 2.92 -2.94 4.82
N PHE A 91 1.98 -2.18 5.36
CA PHE A 91 2.22 -0.88 5.97
C PHE A 91 2.26 -1.05 7.48
N CYS A 92 3.32 -0.59 8.12
CA CYS A 92 3.47 -0.56 9.56
C CYS A 92 3.75 0.85 10.05
N ARG A 93 3.08 1.25 11.13
CA ARG A 93 3.38 2.43 11.93
C ARG A 93 3.25 2.08 13.41
N ARG A 94 3.57 3.01 14.31
CA ARG A 94 3.51 2.74 15.76
C ARG A 94 2.12 2.23 16.20
N GLY A 95 2.07 0.95 16.61
CA GLY A 95 0.86 0.31 17.12
C GLY A 95 -0.13 -0.18 16.05
N PHE A 96 0.23 -0.14 14.76
CA PHE A 96 -0.63 -0.56 13.67
C PHE A 96 0.20 -1.16 12.53
N CYS A 97 -0.13 -2.38 12.10
CA CYS A 97 0.36 -2.95 10.85
C CYS A 97 -0.82 -3.53 10.09
N SER A 98 -0.83 -3.33 8.78
CA SER A 98 -1.88 -3.82 7.89
C SER A 98 -1.29 -4.29 6.58
N CYS A 99 -1.82 -5.41 6.07
CA CYS A 99 -1.43 -5.99 4.81
C CYS A 99 -2.54 -5.71 3.80
N MET A 100 -2.18 -5.41 2.56
CA MET A 100 -3.12 -5.12 1.48
C MET A 100 -2.59 -5.60 0.14
N THR A 101 -3.49 -5.73 -0.83
CA THR A 101 -3.12 -6.09 -2.19
C THR A 101 -2.77 -4.84 -3.00
N THR A 102 -1.71 -4.92 -3.80
CA THR A 102 -1.41 -3.93 -4.84
C THR A 102 -2.11 -4.33 -6.13
N ILE A 103 -2.70 -3.37 -6.82
CA ILE A 103 -3.46 -3.58 -8.04
C ILE A 103 -2.66 -3.00 -9.19
N TYR A 104 -2.35 -3.83 -10.20
CA TYR A 104 -1.70 -3.35 -11.41
C TYR A 104 -2.49 -2.19 -12.02
N SER A 105 -1.81 -1.07 -12.26
CA SER A 105 -2.40 0.15 -12.82
C SER A 105 -2.00 0.31 -14.27
N GLN A 106 -0.69 0.34 -14.55
CA GLN A 106 -0.15 0.58 -15.89
C GLN A 106 1.34 0.22 -15.98
N GLU A 107 1.84 0.11 -17.22
CA GLU A 107 3.26 0.01 -17.53
C GLU A 107 3.63 1.02 -18.62
N HIS A 108 4.67 1.83 -18.38
CA HIS A 108 5.16 2.82 -19.34
C HIS A 108 6.66 3.05 -19.20
N GLU A 109 7.40 2.95 -20.31
CA GLU A 109 8.84 3.26 -20.39
C GLU A 109 9.71 2.58 -19.30
N GLY A 110 9.42 1.33 -18.97
CA GLY A 110 10.15 0.58 -17.94
C GLY A 110 9.75 0.94 -16.51
N ILE A 111 8.60 1.60 -16.31
CA ILE A 111 7.98 1.81 -15.01
C ILE A 111 6.71 0.98 -14.95
N VAL A 112 6.60 0.10 -13.96
CA VAL A 112 5.35 -0.63 -13.64
C VAL A 112 4.73 0.00 -12.41
N SER A 113 3.51 0.51 -12.56
CA SER A 113 2.77 1.19 -11.51
C SER A 113 1.69 0.29 -10.94
N PHE A 114 1.57 0.29 -9.61
CA PHE A 114 0.52 -0.38 -8.88
C PHE A 114 -0.17 0.61 -7.95
N ASP A 115 -1.50 0.61 -7.94
CA ASP A 115 -2.28 1.36 -6.96
C ASP A 115 -2.58 0.44 -5.77
N PHE A 116 -2.67 0.98 -4.56
CA PHE A 116 -3.07 0.22 -3.38
C PHE A 116 -4.01 1.05 -2.51
N ASN A 117 -4.88 0.35 -1.80
CA ASN A 117 -5.74 0.93 -0.78
C ASN A 117 -6.05 -0.11 0.31
N ASP A 118 -6.53 0.34 1.46
CA ASP A 118 -6.90 -0.54 2.57
C ASP A 118 -8.38 -1.01 2.54
N ASP A 119 -9.10 -0.82 1.43
CA ASP A 119 -10.46 -1.36 1.24
C ASP A 119 -10.47 -2.90 1.31
N HIS A 120 -9.33 -3.51 0.98
CA HIS A 120 -9.09 -4.96 1.05
C HIS A 120 -7.94 -5.30 2.00
N ALA A 121 -7.77 -4.54 3.09
CA ALA A 121 -6.71 -4.82 4.04
C ALA A 121 -7.05 -5.93 5.05
N TRP A 122 -6.02 -6.66 5.51
CA TRP A 122 -6.11 -7.70 6.53
C TRP A 122 -4.96 -7.58 7.54
N SER A 123 -5.11 -8.26 8.68
CA SER A 123 -4.03 -8.34 9.66
C SER A 123 -2.84 -9.09 9.07
N CYS A 124 -1.68 -8.43 9.07
CA CYS A 124 -0.41 -9.13 9.11
C CYS A 124 -0.20 -9.75 10.52
#